data_AF-A0A358U152-F1
#
_entry.id   AF-A0A358U152-F1
#
_cell.length_a   1.000
_cell.length_b   1.000
_cell.length_c   1.000
_cell.angle_alpha   90.00
_cell.angle_beta   90.00
_cell.angle_gamma   90.00
#
_symmetry.space_group_name_H-M   'P 1'
#
loop_
_entity.id
_entity.type
_entity.pdbx_description
1 polymer ?
#
loop_
_entity_poly.entity_id
_entity_poly.type
_entity_poly.pdbx_seq_one_letter_code
_entity_poly.pdbx_strand_id
1 'polypeptide(L)' 'MNLIPRVESQKLTASIWETHTPSENKLELIEGEALWGGAERDRLLMALLYNVGLKHLVEILPSESKQSLCQLCQGEA' A
#
# COMPACT_ATOMS: atom_id res chain seq x y z
N MET A 1 -12.33 3.59 -8.29
CA MET A 1 -11.25 3.71 -9.30
C MET A 1 -10.11 2.82 -8.84
N ASN A 2 -9.61 1.90 -9.66
CA ASN A 2 -8.51 1.03 -9.25
C ASN A 2 -7.19 1.79 -9.42
N LEU A 3 -6.47 2.03 -8.31
CA LEU A 3 -5.11 2.55 -8.35
C LEU A 3 -4.17 1.47 -8.87
N ILE A 4 -3.29 1.86 -9.80
CA ILE A 4 -2.23 1.00 -10.33
C ILE A 4 -0.91 1.68 -10.00
N PRO A 5 -0.21 1.28 -8.92
CA PRO A 5 1.12 1.75 -8.62
C PRO A 5 2.09 1.44 -9.76
N ARG A 6 2.90 2.42 -10.14
CA ARG A 6 3.95 2.29 -11.16
C ARG A 6 5.33 2.33 -10.51
N VAL A 7 6.35 2.11 -11.32
CA VAL A 7 7.77 2.21 -10.90
C VAL A 7 8.03 3.56 -10.22
N GLU A 8 7.62 4.64 -10.88
CA GLU A 8 7.74 6.01 -10.37
C GLU A 8 6.49 6.45 -9.60
N SER A 9 6.67 7.43 -8.71
CA SER A 9 5.59 8.03 -7.92
C SER A 9 4.50 8.69 -8.77
N GLN A 10 3.26 8.64 -8.29
CA GLN A 10 2.11 9.27 -8.92
C GLN A 10 1.37 10.20 -7.96
N LYS A 11 0.88 11.34 -8.45
CA LYS A 11 0.19 12.32 -7.59
C LYS A 11 -1.22 11.84 -7.24
N LEU A 12 -1.59 11.95 -5.97
CA LEU A 12 -2.96 11.78 -5.51
C LEU A 12 -3.73 13.09 -5.70
N THR A 13 -5.01 12.99 -6.03
CA THR A 13 -5.95 14.10 -5.89
C THR A 13 -6.66 14.00 -4.54
N ALA A 14 -7.27 15.09 -4.07
CA ALA A 14 -8.06 15.07 -2.83
C ALA A 14 -9.18 14.01 -2.88
N SER A 15 -9.87 13.90 -4.02
CA SER A 15 -10.91 12.89 -4.23
C SER A 15 -10.36 11.45 -4.17
N ILE A 16 -9.17 11.20 -4.72
CA ILE A 16 -8.54 9.88 -4.60
C ILE A 16 -8.20 9.61 -3.13
N TRP A 17 -7.64 10.58 -2.42
CA TRP A 17 -7.27 10.45 -1.01
C TRP A 17 -8.48 10.10 -0.14
N GLU A 18 -9.56 10.87 -0.22
CA GLU A 18 -10.80 10.64 0.53
C GLU A 18 -11.45 9.27 0.24
N THR A 19 -11.28 8.74 -0.98
CA THR A 19 -11.83 7.43 -1.35
C THR A 19 -11.03 6.27 -0.75
N HIS A 20 -9.76 6.48 -0.41
CA HIS A 20 -8.84 5.42 -0.01
C HIS A 20 -8.38 5.52 1.45
N THR A 21 -8.69 6.61 2.14
CA THR A 21 -8.48 6.71 3.59
C THR A 21 -9.66 6.16 4.38
N PRO A 22 -9.43 5.71 5.63
CA PRO A 22 -10.50 5.30 6.54
C PRO A 22 -11.48 6.43 6.84
N SER A 23 -12.68 6.05 7.30
CA SER A 23 -13.71 7.01 7.72
C SER A 23 -13.16 8.03 8.73
N GLU A 24 -13.47 9.30 8.51
CA GLU A 24 -12.96 10.44 9.30
C GLU A 24 -11.42 10.53 9.38
N ASN A 25 -10.68 9.82 8.51
CA ASN A 25 -9.22 9.66 8.56
C ASN A 25 -8.70 9.12 9.90
N LYS A 26 -9.53 8.34 10.62
CA LYS A 26 -9.12 7.72 11.89
C LYS A 26 -8.43 6.40 11.63
N LEU A 27 -7.23 6.23 12.20
CA LEU A 27 -6.48 4.99 12.14
C LEU A 27 -6.77 4.18 13.40
N GLU A 28 -7.42 3.04 13.25
CA GLU A 28 -7.72 2.12 14.35
C GLU A 28 -6.73 0.95 14.38
N LEU A 29 -6.44 0.46 15.58
CA LEU A 29 -5.64 -0.74 15.83
C LEU A 29 -6.43 -1.64 16.78
N ILE A 30 -6.91 -2.77 16.28
CA ILE A 30 -7.74 -3.70 17.04
C ILE A 30 -7.05 -5.06 17.01
N GLU A 31 -6.70 -5.59 18.18
CA GLU A 31 -6.03 -6.90 18.34
C GLU A 31 -4.73 -7.04 17.50
N GLY A 32 -4.01 -5.94 17.30
CA GLY A 32 -2.78 -5.91 16.51
C GLY A 32 -3.01 -5.73 15.01
N GLU A 33 -4.26 -5.64 14.55
CA GLU A 33 -4.60 -5.37 13.16
C GLU A 33 -4.95 -3.90 12.94
N ALA A 34 -4.18 -3.24 12.08
CA ALA A 34 -4.50 -1.89 11.63
C ALA A 34 -5.72 -1.89 10.70
N LEU A 35 -6.62 -0.94 10.89
CA LEU A 35 -7.79 -0.65 10.04
C LEU A 35 -8.78 -1.81 9.91
N TRP A 36 -9.15 -2.38 11.07
CA TRP A 36 -10.20 -3.40 11.32
C TRP A 36 -10.66 -4.19 10.09
N GLY A 37 -9.82 -5.11 9.61
CA GLY A 37 -10.23 -6.11 8.62
C GLY A 37 -10.12 -5.67 7.16
N GLY A 38 -8.88 -5.50 6.69
CA GLY A 38 -8.50 -5.73 5.30
C GLY A 38 -8.83 -4.61 4.31
N ALA A 39 -10.11 -4.34 4.03
CA ALA A 39 -10.48 -3.50 2.89
C ALA A 39 -10.01 -2.05 3.02
N GLU A 40 -10.09 -1.45 4.21
CA GLU A 40 -9.56 -0.10 4.46
C GLU A 40 -8.04 -0.07 4.42
N ARG A 41 -7.40 -1.11 4.99
CA ARG A 41 -5.95 -1.28 4.95
C ARG A 41 -5.43 -1.40 3.53
N ASP A 42 -6.07 -2.22 2.70
CA ASP A 42 -5.67 -2.47 1.32
C ASP A 42 -5.87 -1.20 0.48
N ARG A 43 -6.98 -0.48 0.67
CA ARG A 43 -7.20 0.81 -0.01
C ARG A 43 -6.13 1.83 0.35
N LEU A 44 -5.84 2.00 1.65
CA LEU A 44 -4.82 2.93 2.11
C LEU A 44 -3.43 2.53 1.60
N LEU A 45 -3.10 1.24 1.68
CA LEU A 45 -1.84 0.69 1.16
C LEU A 45 -1.69 0.99 -0.34
N MET A 46 -2.73 0.76 -1.14
CA MET A 46 -2.71 1.04 -2.57
C MET A 46 -2.54 2.53 -2.87
N ALA A 47 -3.17 3.41 -2.09
CA ALA A 47 -2.98 4.87 -2.22
C ALA A 47 -1.55 5.29 -1.89
N LEU A 48 -0.96 4.73 -0.84
CA LEU A 48 0.43 5.01 -0.46
C LEU A 48 1.40 4.51 -1.52
N LEU A 49 1.28 3.24 -1.96
CA LEU A 49 2.13 2.66 -3.00
C LEU A 49 2.04 3.43 -4.33
N TYR A 50 0.83 3.83 -4.71
CA TYR A 50 0.62 4.69 -5.86
C TYR A 50 1.36 6.03 -5.72
N ASN A 51 1.36 6.61 -4.51
CA ASN A 51 1.99 7.89 -4.26
C ASN A 51 3.51 7.84 -4.13
N VAL A 52 4.07 6.77 -3.59
CA VAL A 52 5.52 6.62 -3.42
C VAL A 52 6.22 5.97 -4.61
N GLY A 53 5.50 5.13 -5.37
CA GLY A 53 6.06 4.31 -6.46
C GLY A 53 6.73 3.02 -5.97
N LEU A 54 6.72 2.00 -6.83
CA LEU A 54 7.27 0.67 -6.54
C LEU A 54 8.78 0.67 -6.36
N LYS A 55 9.50 1.58 -7.03
CA LYS A 55 10.95 1.71 -6.85
C LYS A 55 11.29 2.06 -5.41
N HIS A 56 10.61 3.07 -4.86
CA HIS A 56 10.86 3.50 -3.49
C HIS A 56 10.46 2.43 -2.48
N LEU A 57 9.34 1.72 -2.70
CA LEU A 57 8.97 0.54 -1.91
C LEU A 57 10.14 -0.45 -1.84
N VAL A 58 10.71 -0.85 -2.98
CA VAL A 58 11.81 -1.82 -3.01
C VAL A 58 13.08 -1.25 -2.36
N GLU A 59 13.34 0.05 -2.45
CA GLU A 59 14.50 0.68 -1.81
C GLU A 59 14.43 0.60 -0.28
N ILE A 60 13.27 0.87 0.32
CA ILE A 60 13.10 0.94 1.79
C ILE A 60 12.93 -0.42 2.47
N LEU A 61 12.58 -1.47 1.73
CA LEU A 61 12.43 -2.81 2.30
C LEU A 61 13.78 -3.35 2.83
N PRO A 62 13.79 -4.10 3.95
CA PRO A 62 14.95 -4.89 4.35
C PRO A 62 15.29 -5.97 3.31
N SER A 63 16.54 -6.45 3.31
CA SER A 63 17.03 -7.44 2.34
C SER A 63 16.19 -8.73 2.34
N GLU A 64 15.85 -9.24 3.52
CA GLU A 64 15.01 -10.44 3.69
C GLU A 64 13.62 -10.24 3.07
N SER A 65 13.02 -9.06 3.26
CA SER A 65 11.72 -8.74 2.68
C SER A 65 11.78 -8.61 1.15
N LYS A 66 12.86 -8.07 0.59
CA LYS A 66 13.05 -8.02 -0.89
C LYS A 66 13.14 -9.43 -1.48
N GLN A 67 13.87 -10.33 -0.81
CA GLN A 67 13.97 -11.71 -1.26
C GLN A 67 12.60 -12.39 -1.30
N SER A 68 11.82 -12.27 -0.22
CA SER A 68 10.45 -12.80 -0.17
C SER A 68 9.56 -12.20 -1.26
N LEU A 69 9.65 -10.88 -1.48
CA LEU A 69 8.89 -10.20 -2.55
C LEU A 69 9.24 -10.75 -3.94
N CYS A 70 10.53 -10.96 -4.23
CA CYS A 70 10.97 -11.54 -5.50
C CYS A 70 10.41 -12.95 -5.73
N GLN A 71 10.44 -13.80 -4.70
CA GLN A 71 9.89 -15.16 -4.77
C GLN A 71 8.38 -15.15 -5.07
N LEU A 72 7.63 -14.29 -4.37
CA LEU A 72 6.20 -14.09 -4.61
C LEU A 72 5.91 -13.63 -6.05
N CYS A 73 6.69 -12.69 -6.58
CA CYS A 73 6.50 -12.16 -7.93
C CYS A 73 6.91 -13.15 -9.05
N GLN A 74 7.78 -14.12 -8.75
CA GLN A 74 8.21 -15.15 -9.70
C GLN A 74 7.24 -16.34 -9.74
N GLY A 75 6.23 -16.37 -8.85
CA GLY A 75 5.26 -17.46 -8.77
C GLY A 75 5.83 -18.72 -8.12
N GLU A 76 6.92 -18.60 -7.34
CA GLU A 76 7.54 -19.70 -6.58
C GLU A 76 6.93 -19.85 -5.18
N ALA A 77 5.65 -19.50 -5.01
CA ALA A 77 4.95 -19.45 -3.72
C ALA A 77 3.95 -20.60 -3.56
#